data_AF-A0A6L2L514-F1
#
_entry.id   AF-A0A6L2L514-F1
#
_cell.length_a   1.000
_cell.length_b   1.000
_cell.length_c   1.000
_cell.angle_alpha   90.00
_cell.angle_beta   90.00
_cell.angle_gamma   90.00
#
_symmetry.space_group_name_H-M   'P 1'
#
loop_
_entity.id
_entity.type
_entity.pdbx_description
1 polymer ?
#
loop_
_entity_poly.entity_id
_entity_poly.type
_entity_poly.pdbx_seq_one_letter_code
_entity_poly.pdbx_strand_id
1 'polypeptide(L)'
;MSNLPQFDLIIIGAGVMGSSTAYHAAKRGLKTLLLEQFDLLHYRGSSHGESRTIRAAYPEAYYLPLVIESEKLWREAETGVGYNVYFKTEHLDLGPFDNTSLLALIANCEKQGFSHEVMDSKAVNVKFEGRVNVPDGWIAVVSEYGGVVNLPIQAVETTAFYWKIKEGCEEDFTIGKGFPAFASYGEPCVYGTPALEFPDLIKVAVCGGRECDPDSRTWGPAEMVVERLKGWLKVTFGDRVKWEDGPVMSQSCLLSMTPDKDYVIDFLGGGFGEDVVVAGGFSGHGFKMAPVVGRILVDMVVGGKAAAVKRDEEIKWFKIGRFEGNPRGNGFADQVRLK
;
A
#
# COMPACT_ATOMS: atom_id res chain seq x y z
N MET A 1 18.15 -38.89 5.35
CA MET A 1 17.66 -37.54 5.04
C MET A 1 18.59 -36.58 5.75
N SER A 2 19.30 -35.71 5.01
CA SER A 2 20.21 -34.72 5.58
C SER A 2 19.48 -33.84 6.59
N ASN A 3 20.07 -33.63 7.76
CA ASN A 3 19.54 -32.78 8.83
C ASN A 3 19.49 -31.34 8.30
N LEU A 4 18.36 -30.94 7.72
CA LEU A 4 18.20 -29.57 7.23
C LEU A 4 18.29 -28.62 8.43
N PRO A 5 18.95 -27.46 8.27
CA PRO A 5 19.03 -26.50 9.36
C PRO A 5 17.61 -26.08 9.76
N GLN A 6 17.29 -26.22 11.05
CA GLN A 6 16.03 -25.75 11.62
C GLN A 6 16.07 -24.23 11.79
N PHE A 7 14.97 -23.54 11.47
CA PHE A 7 14.80 -22.09 11.61
C PHE A 7 13.54 -21.82 12.44
N ASP A 8 13.53 -20.71 13.17
CA ASP A 8 12.37 -20.26 13.95
C ASP A 8 11.35 -19.54 13.05
N LEU A 9 11.83 -18.92 11.96
CA LEU A 9 11.00 -18.21 10.99
C LEU A 9 11.62 -18.33 9.58
N ILE A 10 10.78 -18.66 8.59
CA ILE A 10 11.13 -18.60 7.17
C ILE A 10 10.27 -17.51 6.52
N ILE A 11 10.91 -16.59 5.80
CA ILE A 11 10.28 -15.48 5.10
C ILE A 11 10.49 -15.69 3.61
N ILE A 12 9.39 -15.72 2.85
CA ILE A 12 9.40 -15.89 1.39
C ILE A 12 9.12 -14.53 0.75
N GLY A 13 10.11 -14.00 0.02
CA GLY A 13 10.13 -12.67 -0.57
C GLY A 13 10.93 -11.68 0.28
N ALA A 14 12.11 -11.30 -0.19
CA ALA A 14 13.01 -10.33 0.47
C ALA A 14 12.82 -8.89 -0.02
N GLY A 15 11.65 -8.57 -0.57
CA GLY A 15 11.24 -7.18 -0.80
C GLY A 15 11.13 -6.38 0.51
N VAL A 16 10.64 -5.13 0.42
CA VAL A 16 10.61 -4.21 1.58
C VAL A 16 9.90 -4.78 2.81
N MET A 17 8.82 -5.53 2.61
CA MET A 17 8.04 -6.14 3.70
C MET A 17 8.81 -7.29 4.36
N GLY A 18 9.32 -8.24 3.56
CA GLY A 18 10.05 -9.39 4.10
C GLY A 18 11.39 -9.01 4.72
N SER A 19 12.11 -8.04 4.14
CA SER A 19 13.33 -7.49 4.73
C SER A 19 13.05 -6.80 6.09
N SER A 20 11.94 -6.06 6.20
CA SER A 20 11.50 -5.48 7.47
C SER A 20 11.12 -6.54 8.50
N THR A 21 10.38 -7.58 8.10
CA THR A 21 10.07 -8.74 8.96
C THR A 21 11.34 -9.41 9.46
N ALA A 22 12.33 -9.63 8.57
CA ALA A 22 13.60 -10.24 8.93
C ALA A 22 14.39 -9.38 9.94
N TYR A 23 14.41 -8.05 9.74
CA TYR A 23 15.02 -7.12 10.69
C TYR A 23 14.38 -7.23 12.09
N HIS A 24 13.05 -7.20 12.17
CA HIS A 24 12.34 -7.32 13.44
C HIS A 24 12.49 -8.70 14.09
N ALA A 25 12.57 -9.77 13.30
CA ALA A 25 12.80 -11.13 13.78
C ALA A 25 14.23 -11.28 14.35
N ALA A 26 15.24 -10.79 13.63
CA ALA A 26 16.63 -10.78 14.07
C ALA A 26 16.82 -9.97 15.37
N LYS A 27 16.14 -8.81 15.50
CA LYS A 27 16.15 -7.99 16.73
C LYS A 27 15.59 -8.74 17.96
N ARG A 28 14.76 -9.77 17.75
CA ARG A 28 14.23 -10.66 18.79
C ARG A 28 15.07 -11.92 19.00
N GLY A 29 16.19 -12.06 18.28
CA GLY A 29 17.07 -13.22 18.38
C GLY A 29 16.56 -14.48 17.69
N LEU A 30 15.55 -14.36 16.81
CA LEU A 30 15.03 -15.51 16.06
C LEU A 30 16.04 -15.95 14.98
N LYS A 31 16.19 -17.26 14.83
CA LYS A 31 16.95 -17.86 13.73
C LYS A 31 16.11 -17.81 12.46
N THR A 32 16.32 -16.76 11.67
CA THR A 32 15.48 -16.45 10.49
C THR A 32 16.16 -16.84 9.18
N LEU A 33 15.39 -17.46 8.27
CA LEU A 33 15.75 -17.67 6.87
C LEU A 33 14.95 -16.70 5.99
N LEU A 34 15.63 -15.84 5.24
CA LEU A 34 15.01 -14.92 4.28
C LEU A 34 15.31 -15.42 2.86
N LEU A 35 14.27 -15.70 2.08
CA LEU A 35 14.35 -16.23 0.73
C LEU A 35 13.91 -15.17 -0.28
N GLU A 36 14.70 -14.99 -1.34
CA GLU A 36 14.38 -14.15 -2.49
C GLU A 36 14.58 -14.96 -3.76
N GLN A 37 13.71 -14.78 -4.74
CA GLN A 37 13.83 -15.41 -6.04
C GLN A 37 14.94 -14.74 -6.88
N PHE A 38 15.24 -13.47 -6.60
CA PHE A 38 16.25 -12.67 -7.30
C PHE A 38 17.40 -12.23 -6.38
N ASP A 39 18.32 -11.41 -6.91
CA ASP A 39 19.29 -10.69 -6.08
C ASP A 39 18.59 -9.60 -5.26
N LEU A 40 19.13 -9.27 -4.09
CA LEU A 40 18.61 -8.16 -3.29
C LEU A 40 18.69 -6.83 -4.06
N LEU A 41 17.71 -5.94 -3.84
CA LEU A 41 17.60 -4.63 -4.49
C LEU A 41 17.40 -4.67 -6.02
N HIS A 42 16.89 -5.79 -6.56
CA HIS A 42 16.56 -5.92 -7.97
C HIS A 42 15.40 -5.01 -8.44
N TYR A 43 15.37 -4.72 -9.74
CA TYR A 43 14.33 -3.92 -10.41
C TYR A 43 13.08 -4.72 -10.84
N ARG A 44 12.99 -6.01 -10.46
CA ARG A 44 11.89 -6.88 -10.89
C ARG A 44 10.66 -6.83 -9.97
N GLY A 45 10.76 -6.21 -8.79
CA GLY A 45 9.69 -6.14 -7.79
C GLY A 45 9.02 -4.76 -7.69
N SER A 46 8.49 -4.43 -6.52
CA SER A 46 7.78 -3.16 -6.24
C SER A 46 8.56 -2.20 -5.32
N SER A 47 9.75 -2.60 -4.88
CA SER A 47 10.56 -1.89 -3.89
C SER A 47 11.72 -1.07 -4.48
N HIS A 48 11.98 -1.18 -5.79
CA HIS A 48 13.09 -0.49 -6.48
C HIS A 48 12.81 1.00 -6.77
N GLY A 49 13.81 1.75 -7.22
CA GLY A 49 13.70 3.20 -7.42
C GLY A 49 13.85 3.95 -6.10
N GLU A 50 14.48 5.12 -6.15
CA GLU A 50 15.25 5.64 -5.01
C GLU A 50 14.38 6.17 -3.86
N SER A 51 13.18 6.66 -4.14
CA SER A 51 12.31 7.25 -3.11
C SER A 51 10.86 6.76 -3.13
N ARG A 52 10.20 6.94 -1.98
CA ARG A 52 8.78 6.64 -1.73
C ARG A 52 8.16 7.71 -0.84
N THR A 53 6.89 8.05 -1.10
CA THR A 53 6.15 9.00 -0.28
C THR A 53 5.68 8.34 1.02
N ILE A 54 5.67 9.12 2.10
CA ILE A 54 5.06 8.78 3.38
C ILE A 54 4.11 9.90 3.75
N ARG A 55 2.82 9.57 3.91
CA ARG A 55 1.74 10.51 4.23
C ARG A 55 0.88 9.94 5.33
N ALA A 56 0.47 10.78 6.28
CA ALA A 56 -0.36 10.41 7.42
C ALA A 56 -1.86 10.56 7.12
N ALA A 57 -2.23 11.57 6.34
CA ALA A 57 -3.62 11.83 5.98
C ALA A 57 -4.12 10.78 4.98
N TYR A 58 -5.17 10.02 5.32
CA TYR A 58 -5.83 9.01 4.48
C TYR A 58 -7.35 9.19 4.51
N PRO A 59 -8.05 8.86 3.41
CA PRO A 59 -9.51 8.71 3.40
C PRO A 59 -10.01 7.63 4.37
N GLU A 60 -9.18 6.66 4.72
CA GLU A 60 -9.50 5.60 5.67
C GLU A 60 -8.79 5.86 7.01
N ALA A 61 -9.57 6.18 8.05
CA ALA A 61 -9.06 6.64 9.35
C ALA A 61 -8.11 5.65 10.06
N TYR A 62 -8.26 4.34 9.79
CA TYR A 62 -7.47 3.30 10.44
C TYR A 62 -6.01 3.24 9.94
N TYR A 63 -5.67 3.91 8.84
CA TYR A 63 -4.26 4.01 8.41
C TYR A 63 -3.45 5.00 9.24
N LEU A 64 -4.07 6.03 9.83
CA LEU A 64 -3.31 7.09 10.50
C LEU A 64 -2.45 6.56 11.67
N PRO A 65 -2.99 5.75 12.62
CA PRO A 65 -2.18 5.19 13.69
C PRO A 65 -0.98 4.38 13.18
N LEU A 66 -1.18 3.61 12.10
CA LEU A 66 -0.14 2.79 11.48
C LEU A 66 0.98 3.64 10.87
N VAL A 67 0.65 4.77 10.21
CA VAL A 67 1.68 5.67 9.66
C VAL A 67 2.50 6.31 10.76
N ILE A 68 1.85 6.78 11.84
CA ILE A 68 2.54 7.41 12.97
C ILE A 68 3.54 6.44 13.60
N GLU A 69 3.14 5.18 13.73
CA GLU A 69 4.02 4.14 14.24
C GLU A 69 5.14 3.78 13.27
N SER A 70 4.83 3.65 11.98
CA SER A 70 5.81 3.36 10.95
C SER A 70 6.89 4.45 10.85
N GLU A 71 6.51 5.73 10.99
CA GLU A 71 7.45 6.86 11.00
C GLU A 71 8.45 6.77 12.16
N LYS A 72 7.99 6.41 13.37
CA LYS A 72 8.88 6.18 14.52
C LYS A 72 9.87 5.05 14.23
N LEU A 73 9.39 3.94 13.67
CA LEU A 73 10.22 2.78 13.36
C LEU A 73 11.25 3.07 12.24
N TRP A 74 10.90 3.91 11.26
CA TRP A 74 11.86 4.39 10.25
C TRP A 74 12.99 5.21 10.90
N ARG A 75 12.67 6.11 11.84
CA ARG A 75 13.70 6.89 12.57
C ARG A 75 14.58 6.01 13.45
N GLU A 76 14.00 5.01 14.10
CA GLU A 76 14.76 4.02 14.87
C GLU A 76 15.74 3.25 13.98
N ALA A 77 15.29 2.81 12.80
CA ALA A 77 16.13 2.13 11.83
C ALA A 77 17.27 3.03 11.32
N GLU A 78 16.97 4.30 11.02
CA GLU A 78 17.96 5.32 10.60
C GLU A 78 19.10 5.46 11.63
N THR A 79 18.75 5.51 12.91
CA THR A 79 19.72 5.60 14.01
C THR A 79 20.65 4.38 14.05
N GLY A 80 20.16 3.20 13.66
CA GLY A 80 20.92 1.95 13.70
C GLY A 80 21.90 1.76 12.54
N VAL A 81 21.68 2.42 11.39
CA VAL A 81 22.49 2.21 10.17
C VAL A 81 23.49 3.33 9.89
N GLY A 82 23.35 4.48 10.55
CA GLY A 82 24.33 5.58 10.49
C GLY A 82 24.27 6.44 9.21
N TYR A 83 23.20 6.35 8.43
CA TYR A 83 22.92 7.22 7.30
C TYR A 83 21.42 7.52 7.20
N ASN A 84 21.06 8.68 6.64
CA ASN A 84 19.67 9.13 6.55
C ASN A 84 18.88 8.30 5.54
N VAL A 85 17.72 7.79 5.95
CA VAL A 85 16.78 7.05 5.09
C VAL A 85 15.41 7.71 5.04
N TYR A 86 15.07 8.54 6.03
CA TYR A 86 13.83 9.27 6.12
C TYR A 86 14.08 10.78 6.00
N PHE A 87 13.66 11.36 4.88
CA PHE A 87 13.77 12.78 4.61
C PHE A 87 12.42 13.45 4.87
N LYS A 88 12.27 14.09 6.04
CA LYS A 88 11.02 14.77 6.43
C LYS A 88 10.71 15.89 5.44
N THR A 89 9.51 15.85 4.88
CA THR A 89 8.93 16.92 4.06
C THR A 89 7.44 17.06 4.39
N GLU A 90 6.84 18.18 4.03
CA GLU A 90 5.39 18.35 4.03
C GLU A 90 4.77 17.50 2.92
N HIS A 91 3.50 17.11 3.08
CA HIS A 91 2.74 16.41 2.05
C HIS A 91 1.55 17.26 1.63
N LEU A 92 1.40 17.45 0.32
CA LEU A 92 0.34 18.25 -0.28
C LEU A 92 -0.64 17.36 -1.06
N ASP A 93 -1.90 17.36 -0.62
CA ASP A 93 -3.03 16.70 -1.30
C ASP A 93 -3.86 17.75 -2.05
N LEU A 94 -4.13 17.53 -3.34
CA LEU A 94 -4.86 18.47 -4.21
C LEU A 94 -5.96 17.75 -5.01
N GLY A 95 -7.09 18.40 -5.30
CA GLY A 95 -8.13 17.80 -6.14
C GLY A 95 -9.35 18.72 -6.34
N PRO A 96 -10.33 18.27 -7.15
CA PRO A 96 -11.63 18.95 -7.26
C PRO A 96 -12.30 19.10 -5.89
N PHE A 97 -13.04 20.21 -5.70
CA PHE A 97 -13.64 20.54 -4.40
C PHE A 97 -14.69 19.53 -3.93
N ASP A 98 -15.28 18.78 -4.85
CA ASP A 98 -16.31 17.75 -4.63
C ASP A 98 -15.74 16.32 -4.62
N ASN A 99 -14.41 16.17 -4.66
CA ASN A 99 -13.78 14.85 -4.65
C ASN A 99 -14.03 14.13 -3.31
N THR A 100 -14.73 13.00 -3.36
CA THR A 100 -15.16 12.26 -2.17
C THR A 100 -14.00 11.74 -1.31
N SER A 101 -12.88 11.36 -1.92
CA SER A 101 -11.70 10.88 -1.18
C SER A 101 -10.98 12.02 -0.46
N LEU A 102 -10.88 13.20 -1.10
CA LEU A 102 -10.31 14.39 -0.47
C LEU A 102 -11.21 14.89 0.67
N LEU A 103 -12.53 14.90 0.48
CA LEU A 103 -13.50 15.25 1.52
C LEU A 103 -13.45 14.27 2.71
N ALA A 104 -13.33 12.97 2.45
CA ALA A 104 -13.17 11.96 3.51
C ALA A 104 -11.84 12.14 4.27
N LEU A 105 -10.76 12.45 3.58
CA LEU A 105 -9.46 12.77 4.19
C LEU A 105 -9.57 13.98 5.12
N ILE A 106 -10.18 15.08 4.67
CA ILE A 106 -10.42 16.30 5.48
C ILE A 106 -11.27 15.94 6.72
N ALA A 107 -12.40 15.27 6.52
CA ALA A 107 -13.29 14.87 7.59
C ALA A 107 -12.60 13.96 8.62
N ASN A 108 -11.72 13.06 8.19
CA ASN A 108 -10.95 12.22 9.11
C ASN A 108 -9.93 13.01 9.92
N CYS A 109 -9.24 13.98 9.31
CA CYS A 109 -8.31 14.86 10.02
C CYS A 109 -9.04 15.67 11.10
N GLU A 110 -10.23 16.20 10.79
CA GLU A 110 -11.06 16.96 11.72
C GLU A 110 -11.66 16.07 12.83
N LYS A 111 -12.07 14.84 12.50
CA LYS A 111 -12.77 13.92 13.40
C LYS A 111 -11.92 13.41 14.57
N GLN A 112 -10.59 13.54 14.52
CA GLN A 112 -9.73 13.03 15.60
C GLN A 112 -9.70 13.92 16.88
N GLY A 113 -10.73 14.76 17.07
CA GLY A 113 -11.09 15.46 18.31
C GLY A 113 -12.61 15.55 18.62
N PHE A 114 -13.28 14.39 18.80
CA PHE A 114 -14.63 13.95 19.30
C PHE A 114 -15.74 14.96 19.77
N SER A 115 -17.09 14.73 19.73
CA SER A 115 -18.00 13.55 19.92
C SER A 115 -19.30 13.62 19.05
N HIS A 116 -20.10 12.53 18.93
CA HIS A 116 -21.29 12.36 18.05
C HIS A 116 -22.42 11.44 18.62
N GLU A 117 -23.67 11.53 18.10
CA GLU A 117 -24.83 10.67 18.49
C GLU A 117 -25.80 10.20 17.33
N VAL A 118 -26.80 9.38 17.70
CA VAL A 118 -27.27 8.09 17.14
C VAL A 118 -28.53 8.18 16.21
N MET A 119 -28.95 7.08 15.55
CA MET A 119 -30.37 6.66 15.38
C MET A 119 -30.53 5.22 14.82
N ASP A 120 -31.75 4.67 14.87
CA ASP A 120 -32.10 3.35 15.45
C ASP A 120 -32.45 2.15 14.52
N SER A 121 -32.94 1.09 15.19
CA SER A 121 -33.19 -0.29 14.78
C SER A 121 -34.29 -0.53 13.74
N LYS A 122 -35.10 0.46 13.34
CA LYS A 122 -36.14 0.24 12.29
C LYS A 122 -35.59 0.21 10.86
N ALA A 123 -34.38 0.72 10.62
CA ALA A 123 -33.78 0.79 9.28
C ALA A 123 -33.06 -0.51 8.83
N VAL A 124 -32.74 -1.43 9.77
CA VAL A 124 -31.90 -2.61 9.50
C VAL A 124 -32.73 -3.83 9.04
N ASN A 125 -33.99 -3.92 9.46
CA ASN A 125 -34.79 -5.13 9.30
C ASN A 125 -35.40 -5.36 7.90
N VAL A 126 -35.27 -4.39 6.98
CA VAL A 126 -35.83 -4.48 5.61
C VAL A 126 -34.87 -5.19 4.63
N LYS A 127 -33.58 -5.35 4.96
CA LYS A 127 -32.55 -5.52 3.94
C LYS A 127 -32.29 -6.97 3.44
N PHE A 128 -32.70 -8.02 4.14
CA PHE A 128 -32.15 -9.37 3.87
C PHE A 128 -33.17 -10.50 3.67
N GLU A 129 -34.28 -10.18 2.99
CA GLU A 129 -35.39 -11.05 2.56
C GLU A 129 -35.00 -12.42 1.95
N GLY A 130 -34.72 -13.43 2.78
CA GLY A 130 -34.99 -14.87 2.55
C GLY A 130 -34.42 -15.56 1.28
N ARG A 131 -33.10 -15.61 1.07
CA ARG A 131 -32.50 -15.85 -0.27
C ARG A 131 -31.91 -17.22 -0.64
N VAL A 132 -32.20 -18.35 0.00
CA VAL A 132 -31.77 -19.65 -0.58
C VAL A 132 -32.75 -20.78 -0.30
N ASN A 133 -33.08 -21.55 -1.36
CA ASN A 133 -33.80 -22.81 -1.28
C ASN A 133 -33.14 -23.84 -2.22
N VAL A 134 -33.01 -25.11 -1.79
CA VAL A 134 -32.45 -26.22 -2.58
C VAL A 134 -33.61 -27.11 -3.05
N PRO A 135 -33.76 -27.39 -4.37
CA PRO A 135 -34.90 -28.16 -4.88
C PRO A 135 -34.91 -29.64 -4.48
N ASP A 136 -36.10 -30.23 -4.46
CA ASP A 136 -36.28 -31.65 -4.17
C ASP A 136 -35.57 -32.57 -5.20
N GLY A 137 -34.84 -33.56 -4.69
CA GLY A 137 -34.09 -34.54 -5.48
C GLY A 137 -32.59 -34.25 -5.66
N TRP A 138 -32.08 -33.18 -5.04
CA TRP A 138 -30.66 -32.83 -5.08
C TRP A 138 -29.91 -33.38 -3.86
N ILE A 139 -28.66 -33.80 -4.05
CA ILE A 139 -27.71 -34.11 -2.97
C ILE A 139 -26.45 -33.25 -3.15
N ALA A 140 -25.98 -32.66 -2.06
CA ALA A 140 -24.73 -31.90 -1.99
C ALA A 140 -23.69 -32.69 -1.18
N VAL A 141 -22.46 -32.75 -1.68
CA VAL A 141 -21.32 -33.35 -1.00
C VAL A 141 -20.33 -32.24 -0.66
N VAL A 142 -19.96 -32.14 0.61
CA VAL A 142 -18.99 -31.17 1.15
C VAL A 142 -17.77 -31.92 1.67
N SER A 143 -16.59 -31.45 1.27
CA SER A 143 -15.29 -31.86 1.83
C SER A 143 -14.82 -30.78 2.81
N GLU A 144 -14.17 -31.17 3.90
CA GLU A 144 -13.61 -30.24 4.90
C GLU A 144 -12.34 -29.52 4.41
N TYR A 145 -11.81 -29.89 3.24
CA TYR A 145 -10.60 -29.31 2.65
C TYR A 145 -10.77 -28.95 1.16
N GLY A 146 -11.94 -28.45 0.79
CA GLY A 146 -12.16 -27.82 -0.52
C GLY A 146 -12.10 -26.30 -0.40
N GLY A 147 -11.18 -25.65 -1.10
CA GLY A 147 -11.12 -24.18 -1.18
C GLY A 147 -10.30 -23.70 -2.38
N VAL A 148 -10.79 -22.65 -3.02
CA VAL A 148 -9.98 -21.77 -3.87
C VAL A 148 -9.96 -20.44 -3.14
N VAL A 149 -8.83 -20.10 -2.52
CA VAL A 149 -8.64 -18.72 -2.06
C VAL A 149 -8.30 -17.91 -3.30
N ASN A 150 -9.33 -17.37 -3.96
CA ASN A 150 -9.13 -16.29 -4.89
C ASN A 150 -8.87 -15.04 -4.03
N LEU A 151 -7.61 -14.83 -3.59
CA LEU A 151 -7.20 -13.50 -3.16
C LEU A 151 -7.29 -12.64 -4.43
N PRO A 152 -8.21 -11.67 -4.52
CA PRO A 152 -8.42 -10.91 -5.74
C PRO A 152 -7.31 -9.85 -5.91
N ILE A 153 -6.05 -10.30 -5.90
CA ILE A 153 -4.87 -9.46 -6.03
C ILE A 153 -4.50 -9.41 -7.51
N GLN A 154 -4.74 -8.27 -8.14
CA GLN A 154 -4.38 -8.03 -9.53
C GLN A 154 -3.03 -7.32 -9.61
N ALA A 155 -2.07 -7.92 -10.34
CA ALA A 155 -0.81 -7.25 -10.64
C ALA A 155 -1.01 -6.16 -11.69
N VAL A 156 -0.45 -4.98 -11.42
CA VAL A 156 -0.57 -3.80 -12.28
C VAL A 156 0.82 -3.21 -12.54
N GLU A 157 1.19 -3.09 -13.81
CA GLU A 157 2.42 -2.43 -14.26
C GLU A 157 2.20 -0.92 -14.23
N THR A 158 3.03 -0.21 -13.46
CA THR A 158 3.02 1.25 -13.33
C THR A 158 4.39 1.82 -13.71
N THR A 159 4.45 3.10 -14.07
CA THR A 159 5.70 3.74 -14.50
C THR A 159 5.93 5.05 -13.76
N ALA A 160 7.11 5.18 -13.15
CA ALA A 160 7.60 6.45 -12.64
C ALA A 160 8.31 7.22 -13.76
N PHE A 161 8.10 8.53 -13.81
CA PHE A 161 8.72 9.41 -14.81
C PHE A 161 9.52 10.52 -14.16
N TYR A 162 10.66 10.85 -14.77
CA TYR A 162 11.56 11.90 -14.33
C TYR A 162 11.62 13.01 -15.38
N TRP A 163 11.35 14.23 -14.96
CA TRP A 163 11.18 15.38 -15.84
C TRP A 163 12.26 16.42 -15.56
N LYS A 164 12.82 17.02 -16.62
CA LYS A 164 13.87 18.02 -16.48
C LYS A 164 13.29 19.31 -15.90
N ILE A 165 13.83 19.75 -14.77
CA ILE A 165 13.55 21.07 -14.21
C ILE A 165 14.22 22.12 -15.10
N LYS A 166 13.56 23.25 -15.31
CA LYS A 166 14.12 24.35 -16.09
C LYS A 166 15.33 24.95 -15.36
N GLU A 167 16.34 25.33 -16.15
CA GLU A 167 17.55 25.97 -15.65
C GLU A 167 17.21 27.25 -14.88
N GLY A 168 17.75 27.37 -13.66
CA GLY A 168 17.49 28.45 -12.73
C GLY A 168 16.27 28.23 -11.82
N CYS A 169 15.56 27.10 -11.95
CA CYS A 169 14.42 26.75 -11.10
C CYS A 169 14.70 25.53 -10.20
N GLU A 170 15.88 24.91 -10.25
CA GLU A 170 16.20 23.64 -9.59
C GLU A 170 16.03 23.71 -8.07
N GLU A 171 16.49 24.81 -7.45
CA GLU A 171 16.38 24.99 -5.99
C GLU A 171 14.92 24.96 -5.51
N ASP A 172 13.98 25.51 -6.30
CA ASP A 172 12.55 25.62 -5.94
C ASP A 172 11.89 24.25 -5.71
N PHE A 173 12.45 23.17 -6.28
CA PHE A 173 11.92 21.82 -6.17
C PHE A 173 12.62 20.96 -5.11
N THR A 174 13.50 21.55 -4.30
CA THR A 174 14.24 20.85 -3.26
C THR A 174 13.52 20.88 -1.92
N ILE A 175 13.78 19.87 -1.09
CA ILE A 175 13.32 19.84 0.31
C ILE A 175 13.84 21.05 1.09
N GLY A 176 15.07 21.51 0.82
CA GLY A 176 15.69 22.66 1.49
C GLY A 176 14.96 23.98 1.28
N LYS A 177 14.20 24.13 0.19
CA LYS A 177 13.32 25.28 -0.07
C LYS A 177 11.87 25.04 0.34
N GLY A 178 11.58 23.91 0.98
CA GLY A 178 10.23 23.57 1.44
C GLY A 178 9.34 22.96 0.36
N PHE A 179 9.89 22.46 -0.75
CA PHE A 179 9.07 21.79 -1.76
C PHE A 179 8.51 20.46 -1.20
N PRO A 180 7.19 20.22 -1.29
CA PRO A 180 6.55 19.08 -0.64
C PRO A 180 6.60 17.81 -1.49
N ALA A 181 6.40 16.65 -0.85
CA ALA A 181 5.83 15.50 -1.56
C ALA A 181 4.36 15.78 -1.86
N PHE A 182 3.81 15.22 -2.94
CA PHE A 182 2.43 15.57 -3.32
C PHE A 182 1.66 14.43 -3.97
N ALA A 183 0.33 14.54 -3.88
CA ALA A 183 -0.64 13.73 -4.62
C ALA A 183 -1.80 14.60 -5.12
N SER A 184 -2.30 14.31 -6.32
CA SER A 184 -3.44 14.97 -6.95
C SER A 184 -4.51 13.93 -7.29
N TYR A 185 -5.74 14.14 -6.83
CA TYR A 185 -6.89 13.26 -7.04
C TYR A 185 -7.78 13.68 -8.23
N GLY A 186 -7.22 14.46 -9.16
CA GLY A 186 -7.87 14.83 -10.41
C GLY A 186 -7.81 13.70 -11.46
N GLU A 187 -8.15 14.04 -12.72
CA GLU A 187 -7.93 13.17 -13.87
C GLU A 187 -6.81 13.78 -14.76
N PRO A 188 -5.61 13.16 -14.83
CA PRO A 188 -5.22 11.92 -14.16
C PRO A 188 -4.93 12.11 -12.65
N CYS A 189 -5.04 11.04 -11.86
CA CYS A 189 -4.50 11.03 -10.50
C CYS A 189 -2.98 11.01 -10.59
N VAL A 190 -2.30 11.93 -9.89
CA VAL A 190 -0.84 12.12 -9.99
C VAL A 190 -0.20 12.04 -8.60
N TYR A 191 1.02 11.56 -8.50
CA TYR A 191 1.86 11.72 -7.31
C TYR A 191 3.29 12.07 -7.70
N GLY A 192 4.03 12.68 -6.78
CA GLY A 192 5.42 13.04 -7.00
C GLY A 192 6.19 13.30 -5.71
N THR A 193 7.50 13.46 -5.88
CA THR A 193 8.43 13.77 -4.80
C THR A 193 9.26 15.00 -5.16
N PRO A 194 9.84 15.69 -4.16
CA PRO A 194 10.86 16.70 -4.40
C PRO A 194 12.03 16.15 -5.24
N ALA A 195 12.79 17.05 -5.84
CA ALA A 195 14.03 16.72 -6.56
C ALA A 195 15.06 16.18 -5.55
N LEU A 196 15.16 14.85 -5.50
CA LEU A 196 15.99 14.11 -4.53
C LEU A 196 16.81 13.02 -5.20
N GLU A 197 16.21 12.29 -6.14
CA GLU A 197 16.80 11.06 -6.70
C GLU A 197 17.90 11.35 -7.75
N PHE A 198 17.68 12.36 -8.60
CA PHE A 198 18.60 12.72 -9.67
C PHE A 198 18.76 14.24 -9.75
N PRO A 199 19.98 14.76 -10.00
CA PRO A 199 20.19 16.18 -10.20
C PRO A 199 19.28 16.75 -11.28
N ASP A 200 18.64 17.88 -10.96
CA ASP A 200 17.75 18.66 -11.84
C ASP A 200 16.52 17.92 -12.36
N LEU A 201 16.17 16.74 -11.81
CA LEU A 201 14.98 15.99 -12.20
C LEU A 201 13.95 15.95 -11.08
N ILE A 202 12.70 16.18 -11.44
CA ILE A 202 11.54 15.94 -10.56
C ILE A 202 10.85 14.64 -10.96
N LYS A 203 10.45 13.84 -9.97
CA LYS A 203 9.68 12.61 -10.16
C LYS A 203 8.19 12.90 -10.11
N VAL A 204 7.47 12.58 -11.18
CA VAL A 204 6.01 12.77 -11.29
C VAL A 204 5.41 11.59 -12.05
N ALA A 205 4.41 10.94 -11.48
CA ALA A 205 3.82 9.71 -12.02
C ALA A 205 2.30 9.65 -11.81
N VAL A 206 1.61 8.81 -12.58
CA VAL A 206 0.16 8.57 -12.43
C VAL A 206 -0.10 7.54 -11.34
N CYS A 207 -1.15 7.75 -10.54
CA CYS A 207 -1.63 6.75 -9.59
C CYS A 207 -2.25 5.57 -10.36
N GLY A 208 -1.59 4.40 -10.33
CA GLY A 208 -2.10 3.19 -10.99
C GLY A 208 -1.32 2.83 -12.26
N GLY A 209 -1.92 2.00 -13.10
CA GLY A 209 -1.24 1.43 -14.26
C GLY A 209 -2.09 0.44 -15.03
N ARG A 210 -1.46 -0.38 -15.88
CA ARG A 210 -2.12 -1.40 -16.69
C ARG A 210 -2.03 -2.76 -16.01
N GLU A 211 -3.12 -3.51 -15.97
CA GLU A 211 -3.09 -4.92 -15.56
C GLU A 211 -2.04 -5.69 -16.35
N CYS A 212 -1.32 -6.57 -15.66
CA CYS A 212 -0.22 -7.33 -16.26
C CYS A 212 -0.03 -8.67 -15.53
N ASP A 213 0.67 -9.56 -16.21
CA ASP A 213 1.38 -10.67 -15.58
C ASP A 213 2.80 -10.18 -15.21
N PRO A 214 3.25 -10.30 -13.95
CA PRO A 214 4.58 -9.84 -13.52
C PRO A 214 5.75 -10.53 -14.24
N ASP A 215 5.54 -11.75 -14.76
CA ASP A 215 6.53 -12.51 -15.53
C ASP A 215 6.55 -12.13 -17.02
N SER A 216 5.46 -11.54 -17.51
CA SER A 216 5.27 -11.19 -18.93
C SER A 216 4.96 -9.70 -19.15
N ARG A 217 5.66 -8.83 -18.41
CA ARG A 217 5.51 -7.36 -18.50
C ARG A 217 5.96 -6.77 -19.83
N THR A 218 5.43 -5.59 -20.14
CA THR A 218 5.89 -4.84 -21.33
C THR A 218 7.11 -3.97 -21.08
N TRP A 219 7.41 -3.64 -19.82
CA TRP A 219 8.55 -2.82 -19.40
C TRP A 219 8.57 -1.41 -19.98
N GLY A 220 7.43 -0.91 -20.47
CA GLY A 220 7.35 0.36 -21.18
C GLY A 220 6.14 1.19 -20.76
N PRO A 221 6.26 2.52 -20.72
CA PRO A 221 5.14 3.39 -20.44
C PRO A 221 4.11 3.35 -21.57
N ALA A 222 2.83 3.48 -21.23
CA ALA A 222 1.81 3.76 -22.24
C ALA A 222 1.94 5.22 -22.71
N GLU A 223 2.13 5.47 -24.01
CA GLU A 223 2.28 6.82 -24.57
C GLU A 223 1.16 7.79 -24.15
N MET A 224 -0.08 7.27 -24.08
CA MET A 224 -1.25 8.03 -23.61
C MET A 224 -1.09 8.58 -22.19
N VAL A 225 -0.36 7.88 -21.31
CA VAL A 225 -0.11 8.33 -19.93
C VAL A 225 0.83 9.52 -19.91
N VAL A 226 1.86 9.51 -20.77
CA VAL A 226 2.83 10.61 -20.88
C VAL A 226 2.12 11.90 -21.32
N GLU A 227 1.25 11.83 -22.34
CA GLU A 227 0.54 13.01 -22.83
C GLU A 227 -0.42 13.62 -21.80
N ARG A 228 -1.11 12.80 -21.00
CA ARG A 228 -1.93 13.30 -19.88
C ARG A 228 -1.08 13.98 -18.81
N LEU A 229 0.08 13.42 -18.49
CA LEU A 229 1.02 14.01 -17.53
C LEU A 229 1.58 15.34 -18.02
N LYS A 230 1.90 15.49 -19.32
CA LYS A 230 2.34 16.76 -19.90
C LYS A 230 1.31 17.87 -19.66
N GLY A 231 0.03 17.57 -19.90
CA GLY A 231 -1.07 18.51 -19.64
C GLY A 231 -1.16 18.92 -18.17
N TRP A 232 -1.04 17.96 -17.25
CA TRP A 232 -1.06 18.23 -15.82
C TRP A 232 0.15 19.08 -15.39
N LEU A 233 1.37 18.72 -15.81
CA LEU A 233 2.61 19.45 -15.50
C LEU A 233 2.57 20.89 -16.00
N LYS A 234 2.03 21.12 -17.21
CA LYS A 234 1.83 22.46 -17.76
C LYS A 234 0.97 23.34 -16.87
N VAL A 235 -0.13 22.80 -16.35
CA VAL A 235 -1.05 23.54 -15.48
C VAL A 235 -0.46 23.75 -14.09
N THR A 236 0.17 22.73 -13.52
CA THR A 236 0.61 22.75 -12.12
C THR A 236 1.97 23.43 -11.91
N PHE A 237 2.93 23.23 -12.83
CA PHE A 237 4.28 23.76 -12.71
C PHE A 237 4.65 24.80 -13.78
N GLY A 238 3.80 25.02 -14.78
CA GLY A 238 4.03 26.00 -15.84
C GLY A 238 5.36 25.76 -16.56
N ASP A 239 6.11 26.84 -16.78
CA ASP A 239 7.40 26.80 -17.48
C ASP A 239 8.57 26.35 -16.59
N ARG A 240 8.34 26.02 -15.30
CA ARG A 240 9.41 25.63 -14.37
C ARG A 240 9.91 24.20 -14.61
N VAL A 241 9.14 23.40 -15.33
CA VAL A 241 9.49 22.02 -15.74
C VAL A 241 9.38 21.93 -17.25
N LYS A 242 10.35 21.30 -17.92
CA LYS A 242 10.35 21.09 -19.38
C LYS A 242 9.40 19.96 -19.78
N TRP A 243 8.11 20.18 -19.65
CA TRP A 243 7.08 19.17 -19.93
C TRP A 243 6.93 18.85 -21.42
N GLU A 244 7.24 19.79 -22.33
CA GLU A 244 7.13 19.60 -23.79
C GLU A 244 8.07 18.51 -24.32
N ASP A 245 9.30 18.47 -23.79
CA ASP A 245 10.36 17.54 -24.19
C ASP A 245 10.05 16.08 -23.80
N GLY A 246 9.07 15.87 -22.93
CA GLY A 246 8.77 14.56 -22.34
C GLY A 246 9.69 14.18 -21.18
N PRO A 247 9.50 12.99 -20.61
CA PRO A 247 10.32 12.52 -19.50
C PRO A 247 11.74 12.17 -19.99
N VAL A 248 12.75 12.60 -19.22
CA VAL A 248 14.17 12.26 -19.45
C VAL A 248 14.44 10.79 -19.18
N MET A 249 13.71 10.22 -18.21
CA MET A 249 13.83 8.83 -17.80
C MET A 249 12.48 8.29 -17.35
N SER A 250 12.30 6.98 -17.51
CA SER A 250 11.17 6.25 -16.94
C SER A 250 11.65 4.97 -16.24
N GLN A 251 10.92 4.55 -15.21
CA GLN A 251 11.16 3.31 -14.48
C GLN A 251 9.86 2.53 -14.34
N SER A 252 9.78 1.33 -14.95
CA SER A 252 8.65 0.41 -14.79
C SER A 252 8.69 -0.26 -13.41
N CYS A 253 7.53 -0.39 -12.77
CA CYS A 253 7.32 -0.94 -11.43
C CYS A 253 6.02 -1.75 -11.39
N LEU A 254 5.75 -2.42 -10.28
CA LEU A 254 4.57 -3.25 -10.07
C LEU A 254 3.75 -2.81 -8.84
N LEU A 255 2.44 -2.88 -8.96
CA LEU A 255 1.49 -2.82 -7.86
C LEU A 255 0.79 -4.18 -7.74
N SER A 256 0.39 -4.53 -6.51
CA SER A 256 -0.46 -5.71 -6.23
C SER A 256 -1.75 -5.19 -5.61
N MET A 257 -2.79 -5.10 -6.44
CA MET A 257 -4.03 -4.38 -6.12
C MET A 257 -5.09 -5.32 -5.57
N THR A 258 -5.65 -5.02 -4.41
CA THR A 258 -6.92 -5.60 -3.95
C THR A 258 -8.12 -4.81 -4.50
N PRO A 259 -9.34 -5.38 -4.52
CA PRO A 259 -10.53 -4.71 -5.03
C PRO A 259 -10.91 -3.47 -4.22
N ASP A 260 -10.72 -3.53 -2.90
CA ASP A 260 -10.92 -2.40 -1.98
C ASP A 260 -9.70 -1.50 -1.85
N LYS A 261 -8.57 -1.87 -2.46
CA LYS A 261 -7.26 -1.22 -2.34
C LYS A 261 -6.67 -1.28 -0.94
N ASP A 262 -7.22 -2.07 -0.02
CA ASP A 262 -6.66 -2.29 1.31
C ASP A 262 -5.68 -3.46 1.35
N TYR A 263 -4.79 -3.46 2.35
CA TYR A 263 -3.81 -4.52 2.53
C TYR A 263 -4.46 -5.85 2.86
N VAL A 264 -3.72 -6.93 2.66
CA VAL A 264 -4.03 -8.26 3.20
C VAL A 264 -2.94 -8.60 4.21
N ILE A 265 -3.33 -8.79 5.47
CA ILE A 265 -2.46 -9.22 6.57
C ILE A 265 -3.27 -10.19 7.42
N ASP A 266 -2.99 -11.49 7.30
CA ASP A 266 -3.75 -12.51 8.03
C ASP A 266 -3.01 -13.84 8.11
N PHE A 267 -3.49 -14.75 8.95
CA PHE A 267 -3.11 -16.15 8.86
C PHE A 267 -3.75 -16.79 7.63
N LEU A 268 -2.99 -17.63 6.92
CA LEU A 268 -3.50 -18.34 5.74
C LEU A 268 -4.65 -19.31 6.11
N GLY A 269 -4.63 -19.85 7.33
CA GLY A 269 -5.64 -20.77 7.83
C GLY A 269 -5.62 -22.14 7.14
N GLY A 270 -6.75 -22.85 7.18
CA GLY A 270 -6.87 -24.20 6.64
C GLY A 270 -5.87 -25.18 7.25
N GLY A 271 -5.23 -26.00 6.41
CA GLY A 271 -4.21 -26.97 6.84
C GLY A 271 -2.91 -26.34 7.35
N PHE A 272 -2.69 -25.04 7.13
CA PHE A 272 -1.54 -24.30 7.65
C PHE A 272 -1.81 -23.61 8.99
N GLY A 273 -3.07 -23.56 9.44
CA GLY A 273 -3.45 -22.99 10.73
C GLY A 273 -2.83 -21.60 10.97
N GLU A 274 -2.02 -21.51 12.03
CA GLU A 274 -1.29 -20.30 12.45
C GLU A 274 0.19 -20.33 12.05
N ASP A 275 0.64 -21.38 11.37
CA ASP A 275 2.05 -21.58 11.00
C ASP A 275 2.45 -20.69 9.81
N VAL A 276 1.47 -20.14 9.07
CA VAL A 276 1.69 -19.29 7.90
C VAL A 276 0.89 -18.00 8.02
N VAL A 277 1.61 -16.87 8.02
CA VAL A 277 1.07 -15.52 7.93
C VAL A 277 1.35 -14.98 6.53
N VAL A 278 0.35 -14.37 5.89
CA VAL A 278 0.48 -13.74 4.58
C VAL A 278 0.35 -12.23 4.69
N ALA A 279 1.15 -11.53 3.90
CA ALA A 279 1.12 -10.08 3.77
C ALA A 279 1.20 -9.71 2.28
N GLY A 280 0.16 -9.07 1.75
CA GLY A 280 0.06 -8.80 0.31
C GLY A 280 -0.97 -7.73 -0.01
N GLY A 281 -1.22 -7.51 -1.31
CA GLY A 281 -2.29 -6.59 -1.71
C GLY A 281 -2.05 -5.12 -1.31
N PHE A 282 -0.79 -4.69 -1.28
CA PHE A 282 -0.40 -3.36 -0.77
C PHE A 282 -0.81 -2.17 -1.64
N SER A 283 -1.45 -2.42 -2.78
CA SER A 283 -2.22 -1.47 -3.60
C SER A 283 -1.51 -0.15 -3.93
N GLY A 284 -0.18 -0.21 -4.04
CA GLY A 284 0.68 0.93 -4.40
C GLY A 284 0.94 1.96 -3.30
N HIS A 285 0.49 1.71 -2.06
CA HIS A 285 0.75 2.61 -0.94
C HIS A 285 1.39 1.95 0.30
N GLY A 286 1.78 0.67 0.21
CA GLY A 286 2.33 -0.07 1.36
C GLY A 286 3.79 0.19 1.75
N PHE A 287 4.67 0.70 0.87
CA PHE A 287 6.12 0.81 1.20
C PHE A 287 6.38 1.58 2.50
N LYS A 288 5.66 2.70 2.70
CA LYS A 288 5.76 3.52 3.92
C LYS A 288 5.41 2.77 5.20
N MET A 289 4.62 1.69 5.10
CA MET A 289 4.15 0.87 6.21
C MET A 289 5.07 -0.32 6.50
N ALA A 290 6.13 -0.52 5.73
CA ALA A 290 6.95 -1.72 5.84
C ALA A 290 7.53 -1.96 7.25
N PRO A 291 8.01 -0.96 8.01
CA PRO A 291 8.43 -1.17 9.39
C PRO A 291 7.31 -1.68 10.30
N VAL A 292 6.15 -1.01 10.30
CA VAL A 292 5.04 -1.42 11.17
C VAL A 292 4.48 -2.79 10.77
N VAL A 293 4.36 -3.05 9.46
CA VAL A 293 3.92 -4.35 8.93
C VAL A 293 4.93 -5.45 9.31
N GLY A 294 6.23 -5.22 9.11
CA GLY A 294 7.26 -6.20 9.46
C GLY A 294 7.22 -6.56 10.95
N ARG A 295 7.06 -5.57 11.83
CA ARG A 295 6.87 -5.81 13.26
C ARG A 295 5.58 -6.60 13.56
N ILE A 296 4.46 -6.23 12.95
CA ILE A 296 3.16 -6.92 13.12
C ILE A 296 3.29 -8.39 12.71
N LEU A 297 3.95 -8.69 11.59
CA LEU A 297 4.15 -10.06 11.13
C LEU A 297 4.97 -10.88 12.13
N VAL A 298 6.02 -10.30 12.70
CA VAL A 298 6.80 -10.98 13.75
C VAL A 298 5.99 -11.16 15.04
N ASP A 299 5.14 -10.21 15.42
CA ASP A 299 4.21 -10.36 16.54
C ASP A 299 3.24 -11.51 16.34
N MET A 300 2.66 -11.63 15.14
CA MET A 300 1.72 -12.69 14.79
C MET A 300 2.38 -14.07 14.81
N VAL A 301 3.59 -14.20 14.24
CA VAL A 301 4.30 -15.49 14.22
C VAL A 301 4.76 -15.91 15.62
N VAL A 302 5.32 -14.99 16.41
CA VAL A 302 5.86 -15.33 17.74
C VAL A 302 4.75 -15.54 18.78
N GLY A 303 3.67 -14.76 18.71
CA GLY A 303 2.62 -14.79 19.73
C GLY A 303 1.34 -15.53 19.31
N GLY A 304 1.28 -16.07 18.09
CA GLY A 304 0.11 -16.77 17.54
C GLY A 304 -1.17 -15.94 17.63
N LYS A 305 -2.32 -16.62 17.74
CA LYS A 305 -3.63 -15.99 17.94
C LYS A 305 -3.68 -15.02 19.12
N ALA A 306 -2.96 -15.27 20.20
CA ALA A 306 -3.00 -14.40 21.39
C ALA A 306 -2.38 -13.01 21.12
N ALA A 307 -1.33 -12.93 20.30
CA ALA A 307 -0.79 -11.65 19.84
C ALA A 307 -1.65 -11.03 18.75
N ALA A 308 -2.20 -11.82 17.82
CA ALA A 308 -3.13 -11.33 16.81
C ALA A 308 -4.40 -10.73 17.43
N VAL A 309 -4.95 -11.32 18.49
CA VAL A 309 -6.10 -10.79 19.24
C VAL A 309 -5.78 -9.44 19.91
N LYS A 310 -4.57 -9.28 20.46
CA LYS A 310 -4.12 -7.97 21.00
C LYS A 310 -3.97 -6.91 19.92
N ARG A 311 -3.71 -7.33 18.68
CA ARG A 311 -3.56 -6.48 17.48
C ARG A 311 -4.82 -6.43 16.64
N ASP A 312 -5.92 -7.07 17.06
CA ASP A 312 -7.10 -7.28 16.20
C ASP A 312 -7.71 -5.95 15.78
N GLU A 313 -7.69 -4.97 16.68
CA GLU A 313 -8.11 -3.59 16.38
C GLU A 313 -7.24 -2.91 15.30
N GLU A 314 -5.95 -3.25 15.20
CA GLU A 314 -5.00 -2.71 14.23
C GLU A 314 -5.15 -3.38 12.83
N ILE A 315 -5.47 -4.68 12.78
CA ILE A 315 -5.45 -5.46 11.53
C ILE A 315 -6.83 -5.98 11.06
N LYS A 316 -7.92 -5.74 11.80
CA LYS A 316 -9.27 -6.24 11.44
C LYS A 316 -9.70 -5.89 10.02
N TRP A 317 -9.26 -4.74 9.50
CA TRP A 317 -9.58 -4.26 8.15
C TRP A 317 -8.79 -4.98 7.05
N PHE A 318 -7.71 -5.67 7.41
CA PHE A 318 -6.77 -6.33 6.48
C PHE A 318 -6.93 -7.85 6.45
N LYS A 319 -7.90 -8.40 7.19
CA LYS A 319 -8.18 -9.84 7.19
C LYS A 319 -8.58 -10.35 5.81
N ILE A 320 -8.21 -11.58 5.48
CA ILE A 320 -8.56 -12.24 4.21
C ILE A 320 -10.08 -12.47 4.15
N GLY A 321 -10.67 -12.86 5.28
CA GLY A 321 -12.09 -13.17 5.40
C GLY A 321 -13.03 -12.02 5.03
N ARG A 322 -12.54 -10.78 4.91
CA ARG A 322 -13.38 -9.64 4.50
C ARG A 322 -13.95 -9.78 3.08
N PHE A 323 -13.34 -10.63 2.25
CA PHE A 323 -13.83 -10.92 0.90
C PHE A 323 -14.87 -12.05 0.86
N GLU A 324 -15.07 -12.77 1.96
CA GLU A 324 -16.07 -13.84 2.04
C GLU A 324 -17.49 -13.26 1.99
N GLY A 325 -18.27 -13.65 0.99
CA GLY A 325 -19.60 -13.08 0.76
C GLY A 325 -19.61 -11.60 0.34
N ASN A 326 -18.45 -10.95 0.23
CA ASN A 326 -18.29 -9.57 -0.22
C ASN A 326 -17.05 -9.42 -1.13
N PRO A 327 -17.16 -9.70 -2.44
CA PRO A 327 -16.02 -9.68 -3.36
C PRO A 327 -15.42 -8.28 -3.58
N ARG A 328 -16.10 -7.21 -3.14
CA ARG A 328 -15.59 -5.85 -3.22
C ARG A 328 -14.70 -5.47 -2.03
N GLY A 329 -14.71 -6.25 -0.95
CA GLY A 329 -13.99 -5.94 0.28
C GLY A 329 -14.59 -4.73 0.99
N ASN A 330 -13.76 -3.97 1.69
CA ASN A 330 -14.22 -2.83 2.47
C ASN A 330 -14.90 -1.77 1.56
N GLY A 331 -16.12 -1.36 1.87
CA GLY A 331 -16.84 -0.34 1.12
C GLY A 331 -16.57 1.08 1.62
N PHE A 332 -16.46 2.06 0.71
CA PHE A 332 -16.41 3.49 1.07
C PHE A 332 -17.61 3.92 1.94
N ALA A 333 -18.81 3.35 1.71
CA ALA A 333 -20.02 3.64 2.48
C ALA A 333 -20.04 2.99 3.88
N ASP A 334 -19.26 1.91 4.08
CA ASP A 334 -19.06 1.29 5.39
C ASP A 334 -18.06 2.12 6.23
N GLN A 335 -17.30 3.00 5.58
CA GLN A 335 -16.24 3.83 6.14
C GLN A 335 -16.66 5.30 6.35
N VAL A 336 -17.68 5.76 5.62
CA VAL A 336 -18.20 7.12 5.64
C VAL A 336 -19.73 7.10 5.84
N ARG A 337 -20.19 7.06 7.09
CA ARG A 337 -21.50 7.65 7.41
C ARG A 337 -21.32 9.16 7.43
N LEU A 338 -21.41 9.78 6.25
CA LEU A 338 -21.85 11.17 6.15
C LEU A 338 -23.28 11.20 6.71
N LYS A 339 -23.44 11.79 7.89
CA LYS A 339 -24.72 12.36 8.29
C LYS A 339 -24.67 13.84 7.96
#